data_AF-A0ABD2MMN5-F1
#
_entry.id   AF-A0ABD2MMN5-F1
#
_cell.length_a   1.000
_cell.length_b   1.000
_cell.length_c   1.000
_cell.angle_alpha   90.00
_cell.angle_beta   90.00
_cell.angle_gamma   90.00
#
_symmetry.space_group_name_H-M   'P 1'
#
loop_
_entity.id
_entity.type
_entity.pdbx_description
1 polymer ?
#
loop_
_entity_poly.entity_id
_entity_poly.type
_entity_poly.pdbx_seq_one_letter_code
_entity_poly.pdbx_strand_id
1 'polypeptide(L)'
;MDRVQYQGIRTVLGYMKSTPIVTILAGSGEMPLSKRRKWLASKMITKLFSTNNQKWIEKVEELARFHGFWNNKIIPPYLAAMGKLKNYVQDKIDMSRIIKCYQVELETHFQKISY
;
A
#
# COMPACT_ATOMS: atom_id res chain seq x y z
N MET A 1 8.51 -7.24 12.61
CA MET A 1 9.11 -6.33 11.62
C MET A 1 9.03 -4.88 12.04
N ASP A 2 7.84 -4.29 12.22
CA ASP A 2 7.69 -2.84 12.48
C ASP A 2 8.43 -2.37 13.74
N ARG A 3 8.36 -3.15 14.84
CA ARG A 3 9.11 -2.87 16.07
C ARG A 3 10.63 -2.85 15.89
N VAL A 4 11.15 -3.73 15.03
CA VAL A 4 12.60 -3.84 14.76
C VAL A 4 13.09 -2.60 14.01
N GLN A 5 12.35 -2.14 12.99
CA GLN A 5 12.69 -0.89 12.31
C GLN A 5 12.67 0.29 13.28
N TYR A 6 11.62 0.43 14.10
CA TYR A 6 11.54 1.56 15.03
C TYR A 6 12.67 1.54 16.04
N GLN A 7 13.07 0.36 16.53
CA GLN A 7 14.22 0.25 17.42
C GLN A 7 15.53 0.58 16.70
N GLY A 8 15.71 0.15 15.45
CA GLY A 8 16.86 0.52 14.63
C GLY A 8 16.96 2.03 14.42
N ILE A 9 15.86 2.69 14.04
CA ILE A 9 15.83 4.15 13.87
C ILE A 9 16.16 4.85 15.19
N ARG A 10 15.62 4.36 16.32
CA ARG A 10 15.95 4.91 17.64
C ARG A 10 17.43 4.85 17.94
N THR A 11 18.07 3.69 17.70
CA THR A 11 19.49 3.52 17.95
C THR A 11 20.35 4.43 17.07
N VAL A 12 20.03 4.52 15.78
CA VAL A 12 20.81 5.33 14.81
C VAL A 12 20.67 6.82 15.07
N LEU A 13 19.47 7.30 15.41
CA LEU A 13 19.19 8.72 15.62
C LEU A 13 19.31 9.18 17.08
N GLY A 14 19.70 8.29 17.99
CA GLY A 14 19.88 8.62 19.40
C GLY A 14 18.57 8.91 20.15
N TYR A 15 17.43 8.38 19.70
CA TYR A 15 16.15 8.57 20.38
C TYR A 15 16.02 7.70 21.63
N MET A 16 15.38 8.24 22.66
CA MET A 16 15.07 7.51 23.89
C MET A 16 14.02 6.42 23.64
N LYS A 17 14.01 5.41 24.52
CA LYS A 17 12.99 4.34 24.48
C LYS A 17 11.57 4.88 24.69
N SER A 18 11.43 5.99 25.41
CA SER A 18 10.17 6.70 25.66
C SER A 18 9.71 7.56 24.48
N THR A 19 10.58 7.86 23.50
CA THR A 19 10.22 8.73 22.38
C THR A 19 9.09 8.12 21.55
N PRO A 20 7.98 8.84 21.32
CA PRO A 20 6.86 8.33 20.54
C PRO A 20 7.25 7.93 19.12
N ILE A 21 6.62 6.88 18.58
CA ILE A 21 6.89 6.37 17.21
C ILE A 21 6.64 7.46 16.15
N VAL A 22 5.62 8.29 16.34
CA VAL A 22 5.30 9.39 15.42
C VAL A 22 6.46 10.39 15.32
N THR A 23 7.03 10.77 16.46
CA THR A 23 8.21 11.65 16.52
C THR A 23 9.43 11.01 15.85
N ILE A 24 9.66 9.72 16.10
CA ILE A 24 10.78 8.98 15.50
C ILE A 24 10.67 8.98 13.97
N LEU A 25 9.48 8.68 13.45
CA LEU A 25 9.24 8.63 12.01
C LEU A 25 9.29 10.01 11.35
N ALA A 26 8.77 11.05 12.04
CA ALA A 26 8.85 12.42 11.55
C ALA A 26 10.30 12.92 11.49
N GLY A 27 11.07 12.70 12.55
CA GLY A 27 12.47 13.12 12.61
C GLY A 27 13.39 12.34 11.67
N SER A 28 13.06 11.07 11.36
CA SER A 28 13.81 10.28 10.38
C SER A 28 13.33 10.48 8.94
N GLY A 29 12.22 11.19 8.71
CA GLY A 29 11.57 11.28 7.39
C GLY A 29 11.03 9.96 6.85
N GLU A 30 10.84 8.94 7.71
CA GLU A 30 10.44 7.60 7.29
C GLU A 30 8.92 7.41 7.32
N MET A 31 8.39 6.76 6.29
CA MET A 31 6.98 6.35 6.29
C MET A 31 6.77 5.11 7.19
N PRO A 32 5.66 5.03 7.97
CA PRO A 32 5.32 3.80 8.67
C PRO A 32 5.30 2.59 7.74
N LEU A 33 5.93 1.48 8.15
CA LEU A 33 6.05 0.27 7.34
C LEU A 33 4.70 -0.28 6.85
N SER A 34 3.66 -0.19 7.67
CA SER A 34 2.30 -0.59 7.29
C SER A 34 1.79 0.20 6.09
N LYS A 35 1.99 1.52 6.06
CA LYS A 35 1.66 2.39 4.92
C LYS A 35 2.57 2.11 3.73
N ARG A 36 3.88 1.92 3.97
CA ARG A 36 4.86 1.58 2.93
C ARG A 36 4.51 0.31 2.19
N ARG A 37 4.14 -0.77 2.90
CA ARG A 37 3.71 -2.03 2.30
C ARG A 37 2.47 -1.87 1.42
N LYS A 38 1.48 -1.08 1.87
CA LYS A 38 0.28 -0.78 1.07
C LYS A 38 0.63 -0.01 -0.19
N TRP A 39 1.45 1.04 -0.07
CA TRP A 39 1.87 1.85 -1.23
C TRP A 39 2.66 1.03 -2.26
N LEU A 40 3.64 0.23 -1.81
CA LEU A 40 4.42 -0.64 -2.68
C LEU A 40 3.54 -1.68 -3.36
N ALA A 41 2.58 -2.26 -2.64
CA ALA A 41 1.64 -3.21 -3.20
C ALA A 41 0.76 -2.58 -4.29
N SER A 42 0.19 -1.39 -4.05
CA SER A 42 -0.56 -0.65 -5.08
C SER A 42 0.32 -0.37 -6.30
N LYS A 43 1.53 0.16 -6.10
CA LYS A 43 2.47 0.45 -7.19
C LYS A 43 2.83 -0.79 -8.01
N MET A 44 3.06 -1.93 -7.34
CA MET A 44 3.33 -3.21 -7.99
C MET A 44 2.15 -3.64 -8.86
N ILE A 45 0.94 -3.67 -8.29
CA ILE A 45 -0.26 -4.08 -9.02
C ILE A 45 -0.49 -3.16 -10.23
N THR A 46 -0.45 -1.84 -10.04
CA THR A 46 -0.58 -0.87 -11.15
C THR A 46 0.47 -1.11 -12.24
N LYS A 47 1.72 -1.40 -11.87
CA LYS A 47 2.78 -1.73 -12.84
C LYS A 47 2.45 -2.99 -13.62
N LEU A 48 1.98 -4.05 -12.95
CA LEU A 48 1.60 -5.32 -13.61
C LEU A 48 0.53 -5.11 -14.68
N PHE A 49 -0.53 -4.34 -14.37
CA PHE A 49 -1.58 -3.99 -15.33
C PHE A 49 -1.08 -3.07 -16.44
N SER A 50 -0.18 -2.14 -16.11
CA SER A 50 0.41 -1.24 -17.11
C SER A 50 1.22 -2.03 -18.15
N THR A 51 2.11 -2.92 -17.69
CA THR A 51 2.96 -3.77 -18.53
C THR A 51 2.26 -4.98 -19.14
N ASN A 52 0.96 -5.15 -18.91
CA ASN A 52 0.17 -6.30 -19.35
C ASN A 52 0.79 -7.66 -18.97
N ASN A 53 1.31 -7.78 -17.75
CA ASN A 53 2.00 -8.98 -17.30
C ASN A 53 1.00 -10.04 -16.82
N GLN A 54 0.37 -10.71 -17.80
CA GLN A 54 -0.76 -11.63 -17.61
C GLN A 54 -0.45 -12.77 -16.63
N LYS A 55 0.75 -13.38 -16.75
CA LYS A 55 1.18 -14.49 -15.87
C LYS A 55 1.14 -14.12 -14.38
N TRP A 56 1.54 -12.90 -14.04
CA TRP A 56 1.52 -12.44 -12.65
C TRP A 56 0.13 -12.01 -12.22
N ILE A 57 -0.65 -11.39 -13.10
CA ILE A 57 -2.04 -11.03 -12.83
C ILE A 57 -2.85 -12.29 -12.52
N GLU A 58 -2.79 -13.32 -13.36
CA GLU A 58 -3.50 -14.60 -13.18
C GLU A 58 -3.16 -15.28 -11.85
N LYS A 59 -1.87 -15.30 -11.46
CA LYS A 59 -1.46 -15.85 -10.15
C LYS A 59 -2.04 -15.06 -8.98
N VAL A 60 -2.05 -13.74 -9.08
CA VAL A 60 -2.64 -12.89 -8.02
C VAL A 60 -4.15 -13.09 -7.95
N GLU A 61 -4.81 -13.30 -9.09
CA GLU A 61 -6.24 -13.63 -9.16
C GLU A 61 -6.57 -15.01 -8.62
N GLU A 62 -5.72 -16.01 -8.89
CA GLU A 62 -5.81 -17.33 -8.29
C GLU A 62 -5.75 -17.24 -6.75
N LEU A 63 -4.79 -16.49 -6.22
CA LEU A 63 -4.68 -16.26 -4.78
C LEU A 63 -5.89 -15.51 -4.20
N ALA A 64 -6.49 -14.61 -4.97
CA ALA A 64 -7.70 -13.90 -4.57
C ALA A 64 -8.94 -14.81 -4.50
N ARG A 65 -8.98 -15.89 -5.31
CA ARG A 65 -10.10 -16.85 -5.38
C ARG A 65 -10.26 -17.75 -4.15
N PHE A 66 -9.27 -17.79 -3.25
CA PHE A 66 -9.37 -18.49 -1.97
C PHE A 66 -10.28 -17.74 -0.97
N HIS A 67 -11.53 -17.53 -1.37
CA HIS A 67 -12.59 -16.94 -0.55
C HIS A 67 -12.82 -17.86 0.67
N GLY A 68 -12.73 -17.33 1.88
CA GLY A 68 -12.78 -18.11 3.13
C GLY A 68 -11.44 -18.27 3.84
N PHE A 69 -10.35 -18.57 3.11
CA PHE A 69 -9.00 -18.66 3.71
C PHE A 69 -8.57 -17.33 4.34
N TRP A 70 -8.94 -16.23 3.70
CA TRP A 70 -8.60 -14.88 4.13
C TRP A 70 -9.55 -14.32 5.20
N ASN A 71 -10.69 -14.94 5.49
CA ASN A 71 -11.66 -14.39 6.44
C ASN A 71 -11.08 -14.27 7.86
N ASN A 72 -10.20 -15.20 8.22
CA ASN A 72 -9.55 -15.25 9.53
C ASN A 72 -8.08 -14.80 9.48
N LYS A 73 -7.63 -14.22 8.34
CA LYS A 73 -6.24 -13.84 8.11
C LYS A 73 -6.14 -12.41 7.60
N ILE A 74 -4.99 -11.78 7.85
CA ILE A 74 -4.71 -10.46 7.27
C ILE A 74 -4.56 -10.64 5.77
N ILE A 75 -5.46 -10.03 4.99
CA ILE A 75 -5.38 -10.00 3.54
C ILE A 75 -4.06 -9.32 3.13
N PRO A 76 -3.21 -9.97 2.32
CA PRO A 76 -1.99 -9.38 1.80
C PRO A 76 -2.27 -8.05 1.08
N PRO A 77 -1.46 -7.01 1.28
CA PRO A 77 -1.72 -5.68 0.71
C PRO A 77 -1.85 -5.66 -0.81
N TYR A 78 -1.19 -6.58 -1.53
CA TYR A 78 -1.28 -6.69 -2.99
C TYR A 78 -2.61 -7.31 -3.46
N LEU A 79 -3.21 -8.23 -2.69
CA LEU A 79 -4.57 -8.73 -2.98
C LEU A 79 -5.62 -7.64 -2.75
N ALA A 80 -5.48 -6.89 -1.66
CA ALA A 80 -6.35 -5.74 -1.40
C ALA A 80 -6.22 -4.67 -2.49
N ALA A 81 -5.00 -4.38 -2.96
CA ALA A 81 -4.77 -3.45 -4.06
C ALA A 81 -5.32 -3.96 -5.40
N MET A 82 -5.23 -5.26 -5.68
CA MET A 82 -5.82 -5.92 -6.85
C MET A 82 -7.34 -5.73 -6.90
N GLY A 83 -8.04 -6.01 -5.79
CA GLY A 83 -9.49 -5.81 -5.70
C GLY A 83 -9.90 -4.36 -5.96
N LYS A 84 -9.19 -3.40 -5.36
CA LYS A 84 -9.44 -1.97 -5.61
C LYS A 84 -9.24 -1.60 -7.09
N LEU A 85 -8.11 -1.98 -7.67
CA LEU A 85 -7.78 -1.60 -9.05
C LEU A 85 -8.75 -2.22 -10.06
N LYS A 86 -9.20 -3.47 -9.86
CA LYS A 86 -10.19 -4.09 -10.73
C LYS A 86 -11.48 -3.30 -10.82
N ASN A 87 -11.99 -2.80 -9.69
CA ASN A 87 -13.17 -1.95 -9.67
C ASN A 87 -12.94 -0.66 -10.49
N TYR A 88 -11.77 -0.01 -10.32
CA TYR A 88 -11.43 1.18 -11.11
C TYR A 88 -11.23 0.92 -12.61
N VAL A 89 -10.62 -0.20 -12.98
CA VAL A 89 -10.41 -0.59 -14.39
C VAL A 89 -11.76 -0.88 -15.05
N GLN A 90 -12.72 -1.45 -14.32
CA GLN A 90 -14.07 -1.68 -14.82
C GLN A 90 -14.85 -0.37 -15.00
N ASP A 91 -14.63 0.62 -14.13
CA ASP A 91 -15.43 1.85 -14.07
C ASP A 91 -14.85 3.05 -14.87
N LYS A 92 -13.54 3.07 -15.17
CA LYS A 92 -12.88 4.17 -15.90
C LYS A 92 -11.84 3.67 -16.90
N ILE A 93 -12.29 3.14 -18.04
CA ILE A 93 -11.44 2.90 -19.20
C ILE A 93 -11.39 4.18 -20.03
N ASP A 94 -10.42 5.06 -19.75
CA ASP A 94 -9.94 5.99 -20.76
C ASP A 94 -8.59 5.46 -21.26
N MET A 95 -8.66 4.68 -22.35
CA MET A 95 -7.48 4.10 -23.01
C MET A 95 -6.73 5.19 -23.79
N SER A 96 -6.01 6.06 -23.08
CA SER A 96 -4.98 6.85 -23.74
C SER A 96 -3.86 5.89 -24.18
N ARG A 97 -3.63 5.79 -25.49
CA ARG A 97 -2.68 4.84 -26.13
C ARG A 97 -1.21 5.08 -25.77
N ILE A 98 -0.91 6.10 -24.95
CA ILE A 98 0.44 6.57 -24.68
C ILE A 98 0.82 6.37 -23.20
N ILE A 99 -0.11 6.60 -22.26
CA ILE A 99 0.11 6.37 -20.81
C ILE A 99 -1.18 5.87 -20.18
N LYS A 100 -1.15 4.67 -19.59
CA LYS A 100 -2.24 4.16 -18.75
C LYS A 100 -2.29 4.97 -17.45
N CYS A 101 -3.04 6.06 -17.46
CA CYS A 101 -3.27 6.91 -16.29
C CYS A 101 -4.45 6.35 -15.50
N TYR A 102 -4.18 5.77 -14.32
CA TYR A 102 -5.24 5.38 -13.39
C TYR A 102 -5.52 6.57 -12.47
N GLN A 103 -6.72 7.15 -12.57
CA GLN A 103 -7.17 8.14 -11.58
C GLN A 103 -7.48 7.42 -10.27
N VAL A 104 -6.52 7.43 -9.35
CA VAL A 104 -6.75 6.98 -7.97
C VAL A 104 -7.20 8.20 -7.18
N GLU A 105 -8.47 8.23 -6.79
CA GLU A 105 -8.95 9.20 -5.80
C GLU A 105 -8.29 8.86 -4.46
N LEU A 106 -7.29 9.67 -4.08
CA LEU A 106 -6.68 9.60 -2.76
C LEU A 106 -7.70 10.16 -1.77
N GLU A 107 -8.35 9.29 -1.00
CA GLU A 107 -9.12 9.68 0.18
C GLU A 107 -8.17 10.35 1.19
N THR A 108 -8.00 11.67 1.07
CA THR A 108 -7.30 12.49 2.04
C THR A 108 -8.29 12.90 3.13
N HIS A 109 -8.31 12.13 4.22
CA HIS A 109 -8.99 12.57 5.44
C HIS A 109 -8.19 13.70 6.08
N PHE A 110 -8.60 14.95 5.83
CA PHE A 110 -8.15 16.10 6.60
C PHE A 110 -8.89 16.10 7.95
N GLN A 111 -8.17 15.80 9.03
CA GLN A 111 -8.68 16.09 10.37
C GLN A 111 -8.48 17.58 10.64
N LYS A 112 -9.60 18.29 10.82
CA LYS A 112 -9.63 19.69 11.23
C LYS A 112 -9.16 19.75 12.69
N ILE A 113 -8.00 20.35 12.94
CA ILE A 113 -7.54 20.66 14.29
C ILE A 113 -8.17 22.01 14.65
N SER A 114 -9.14 22.00 15.57
CA SER A 114 -9.66 23.22 16.19
C SER A 114 -8.74 23.60 17.36
N TYR A 115 -8.32 24.87 17.39
CA TYR A 115 -7.60 25.49 18.50
C TYR A 115 -8.53 25.82 19.67
#